data_AF-A0A4R9ACY3-F1
#
_entry.id   AF-A0A4R9ACY3-F1
#
_cell.length_a   1.000
_cell.length_b   1.000
_cell.length_c   1.000
_cell.angle_alpha   90.00
_cell.angle_beta   90.00
_cell.angle_gamma   90.00
#
_symmetry.space_group_name_H-M   'P 1'
#
loop_
_entity.id
_entity.type
_entity.pdbx_description
1 polymer ?
#
loop_
_entity_poly.entity_id
_entity_poly.type
_entity_poly.pdbx_seq_one_letter_code
_entity_poly.pdbx_strand_id
1 'polypeptide(L)'
;MVARRTVTNAQGRAKTYAPISLKTPPTISSRYLSEPERIHIADALQAGESLRQIAAGLGRSPSTVSREVIRNRSPRLKRYAPHAAQALADAARKRPRLGKIAGSTLLRDAIQKLLLEQWSPRQISHQLRLDYPGQP
;
A
#
# COMPACT_ATOMS: atom_id res chain seq x y z
N MET A 1 -8.05 27.17 11.25
CA MET A 1 -7.48 28.02 10.18
C MET A 1 -5.96 27.84 10.23
N VAL A 2 -5.35 27.08 9.30
CA VAL A 2 -3.89 26.82 9.37
C VAL A 2 -3.14 27.99 8.73
N ALA A 3 -2.32 28.68 9.50
CA ALA A 3 -1.57 29.85 9.04
C ALA A 3 -0.60 29.46 7.91
N ARG A 4 -0.61 30.24 6.81
CA ARG A 4 0.33 30.05 5.69
C ARG A 4 1.70 30.58 6.09
N ARG A 5 2.76 29.80 5.87
CA ARG A 5 4.15 30.22 6.13
C ARG A 5 4.68 30.95 4.89
N THR A 6 4.98 32.23 5.04
CA THR A 6 5.66 33.04 4.02
C THR A 6 7.14 33.15 4.37
N VAL A 7 8.02 32.74 3.47
CA VAL A 7 9.48 32.86 3.63
C VAL A 7 10.00 33.80 2.55
N THR A 8 10.67 34.87 2.95
CA THR A 8 11.35 35.80 2.05
C THR A 8 12.75 35.26 1.73
N ASN A 9 13.08 35.11 0.45
CA ASN A 9 14.43 34.71 0.06
C ASN A 9 15.41 35.89 0.16
N ALA A 10 16.71 35.61 0.02
CA ALA A 10 17.78 36.63 0.07
C ALA A 10 17.65 37.75 -0.99
N GLN A 11 16.76 37.58 -1.98
CA GLN A 11 16.48 38.54 -3.06
C GLN A 11 15.18 39.33 -2.83
N GLY A 12 14.60 39.28 -1.62
CA GLY A 12 13.39 40.02 -1.26
C GLY A 12 12.08 39.46 -1.82
N ARG A 13 12.10 38.32 -2.53
CA ARG A 13 10.89 37.66 -3.04
C ARG A 13 10.28 36.76 -1.96
N ALA A 14 9.03 37.07 -1.61
CA ALA A 14 8.23 36.26 -0.69
C ALA A 14 7.71 35.00 -1.41
N LYS A 15 8.05 33.81 -0.89
CA LYS A 15 7.43 32.53 -1.29
C LYS A 15 6.46 32.08 -0.20
N THR A 16 5.19 31.95 -0.59
CA THR A 16 4.13 31.41 0.28
C THR A 16 4.02 29.92 0.04
N TYR A 17 4.34 29.13 1.06
CA TYR A 17 4.15 27.68 1.00
C TYR A 17 2.76 27.33 1.54
N ALA A 18 2.05 26.45 0.84
CA ALA A 18 0.89 25.80 1.42
C ALA A 18 1.31 25.12 2.73
N PRO A 19 0.48 25.14 3.78
CA PRO A 19 0.78 24.41 4.99
C PRO A 19 1.00 22.94 4.63
N ILE A 20 1.99 22.31 5.28
CA ILE A 20 2.20 20.86 5.17
C ILE A 20 0.95 20.20 5.75
N SER A 21 -0.02 19.93 4.91
CA SER A 21 -1.20 19.16 5.29
C SER A 21 -0.78 17.72 5.37
N LEU A 22 -0.47 17.26 6.59
CA LEU A 22 -0.34 15.84 6.87
C LEU A 22 -1.71 15.22 6.59
N LYS A 23 -1.87 14.54 5.45
CA LYS A 23 -3.05 13.71 5.22
C LYS A 23 -3.16 12.76 6.41
N THR A 24 -4.31 12.75 7.06
CA THR A 24 -4.58 11.77 8.12
C THR A 24 -4.35 10.37 7.54
N PRO A 25 -3.52 9.53 8.17
CA PRO A 25 -3.33 8.18 7.67
C PRO A 25 -4.68 7.46 7.62
N PRO A 26 -4.90 6.58 6.63
CA PRO A 26 -6.15 5.85 6.51
C PRO A 26 -6.39 5.04 7.80
N THR A 27 -7.64 4.96 8.25
CA THR A 27 -8.01 4.14 9.41
C THR A 27 -7.80 2.67 9.06
N ILE A 28 -6.82 2.04 9.69
CA ILE A 28 -6.51 0.62 9.50
C ILE A 28 -7.26 -0.17 10.58
N SER A 29 -7.88 -1.30 10.20
CA SER A 29 -8.48 -2.23 11.17
C SER A 29 -7.46 -2.60 12.25
N SER A 30 -7.94 -2.69 13.50
CA SER A 30 -7.16 -3.13 14.66
C SER A 30 -6.49 -4.48 14.47
N ARG A 31 -6.92 -5.32 13.50
CA ARG A 31 -6.25 -6.56 13.13
C ARG A 31 -4.80 -6.36 12.68
N TYR A 32 -4.46 -5.22 12.07
CA TYR A 32 -3.14 -4.95 11.52
C TYR A 32 -2.32 -4.04 12.45
N LEU A 33 -1.00 -4.13 12.36
CA LEU A 33 -0.09 -3.18 13.00
C LEU A 33 -0.04 -1.88 12.20
N SER A 34 -0.28 -0.77 12.90
CA SER A 34 -0.14 0.59 12.42
C SER A 34 1.34 1.01 12.32
N GLU A 35 1.61 2.10 11.60
CA GLU A 35 2.97 2.64 11.51
C GLU A 35 3.56 3.04 12.87
N PRO A 36 2.82 3.72 13.79
CA PRO A 36 3.34 4.01 15.12
C PRO A 36 3.72 2.75 15.92
N GLU A 37 2.89 1.70 15.87
CA GLU A 37 3.23 0.42 16.51
C GLU A 37 4.49 -0.19 15.91
N ARG A 38 4.67 -0.10 14.59
CA ARG A 38 5.89 -0.58 13.92
C ARG A 38 7.13 0.21 14.35
N ILE A 39 7.03 1.52 14.49
CA ILE A 39 8.13 2.37 14.98
C ILE A 39 8.47 1.98 16.42
N HIS A 40 7.45 1.83 17.29
CA HIS A 40 7.66 1.40 18.68
C HIS A 40 8.36 0.04 18.78
N ILE A 41 7.99 -0.94 17.93
CA ILE A 41 8.71 -2.23 17.86
C ILE A 41 10.19 -2.02 17.54
N ALA A 42 10.52 -1.12 16.61
CA ALA A 42 11.90 -0.86 16.23
C ALA A 42 12.70 -0.23 17.38
N ASP A 43 12.13 0.79 18.04
CA ASP A 43 12.76 1.48 19.17
C ASP A 43 13.00 0.53 20.34
N ALA A 44 11.99 -0.28 20.70
CA ALA A 44 12.08 -1.22 21.80
C ALA A 44 13.07 -2.36 21.52
N LEU A 45 13.16 -2.85 20.27
CA LEU A 45 14.21 -3.79 19.86
C LEU A 45 15.60 -3.17 19.99
N GLN A 46 15.73 -1.87 19.69
CA GLN A 46 17.00 -1.15 19.79
C GLN A 46 17.38 -0.91 21.26
N ALA A 47 16.39 -0.76 22.15
CA ALA A 47 16.54 -0.73 23.59
C ALA A 47 16.83 -2.11 24.23
N GLY A 48 16.81 -3.20 23.44
CA GLY A 48 17.12 -4.55 23.92
C GLY A 48 15.94 -5.27 24.58
N GLU A 49 14.71 -4.78 24.40
CA GLU A 49 13.52 -5.42 24.96
C GLU A 49 13.22 -6.77 24.27
N SER A 50 12.70 -7.71 25.05
CA SER A 50 12.24 -8.99 24.50
C SER A 50 10.94 -8.83 23.72
N LEU A 51 10.72 -9.70 22.72
CA LEU A 51 9.48 -9.71 21.92
C LEU A 51 8.20 -9.82 22.77
N ARG A 52 8.28 -10.43 23.96
CA ARG A 52 7.15 -10.55 24.89
C ARG A 52 6.86 -9.22 25.60
N GLN A 53 7.88 -8.48 26.02
CA GLN A 53 7.72 -7.16 26.62
C GLN A 53 7.11 -6.17 25.62
N ILE A 54 7.65 -6.14 24.41
CA ILE A 54 7.13 -5.30 23.32
C ILE A 54 5.67 -5.62 23.04
N ALA A 55 5.32 -6.90 22.95
CA ALA A 55 3.94 -7.32 22.72
C ALA A 55 3.00 -6.92 23.86
N ALA A 56 3.44 -7.05 25.11
CA ALA A 56 2.67 -6.62 26.28
C ALA A 56 2.44 -5.09 26.27
N GLY A 57 3.48 -4.30 26.01
CA GLY A 57 3.40 -2.83 25.92
C GLY A 57 2.44 -2.34 24.82
N LEU A 58 2.34 -3.09 23.71
CA LEU A 58 1.43 -2.78 22.61
C LEU A 58 0.02 -3.39 22.76
N GLY A 59 -0.23 -4.23 23.78
CA GLY A 59 -1.47 -4.98 23.87
C GLY A 59 -1.67 -5.98 22.72
N ARG A 60 -0.59 -6.55 22.19
CA ARG A 60 -0.57 -7.47 21.04
C ARG A 60 -0.14 -8.87 21.45
N SER A 61 -0.44 -9.86 20.61
CA SER A 61 0.11 -11.21 20.83
C SER A 61 1.62 -11.23 20.54
N PRO A 62 2.44 -11.95 21.33
CA PRO A 62 3.86 -12.13 21.04
C PRO A 62 4.10 -12.73 19.64
N SER A 63 3.18 -13.58 19.17
CA SER A 63 3.25 -14.18 17.84
C SER A 63 3.07 -13.15 16.71
N THR A 64 2.33 -12.06 16.95
CA THR A 64 2.16 -10.96 15.99
C THR A 64 3.48 -10.22 15.83
N VAL A 65 4.08 -9.80 16.95
CA VAL A 65 5.36 -9.06 16.95
C VAL A 65 6.49 -9.92 16.40
N SER A 66 6.57 -11.21 16.78
CA SER A 66 7.58 -12.13 16.26
C SER A 66 7.49 -12.28 14.73
N ARG A 67 6.31 -12.58 14.18
CA ARG A 67 6.11 -12.73 12.72
C ARG A 67 6.41 -11.44 11.97
N GLU A 68 6.05 -10.30 12.56
CA GLU A 68 6.32 -8.97 12.01
C GLU A 68 7.84 -8.74 11.86
N VAL A 69 8.58 -8.90 12.95
CA VAL A 69 10.03 -8.68 13.02
C VAL A 69 10.79 -9.65 12.09
N ILE A 70 10.41 -10.93 12.07
CA ILE A 70 11.05 -11.94 11.21
C ILE A 70 10.84 -11.61 9.74
N ARG A 71 9.62 -11.25 9.34
CA ARG A 71 9.27 -11.01 7.93
C ARG A 71 9.91 -9.75 7.37
N ASN A 72 10.02 -8.70 8.19
CA ASN A 72 10.39 -7.36 7.73
C ASN A 72 11.78 -6.92 8.19
N ARG A 73 12.72 -7.86 8.26
CA ARG A 73 14.14 -7.57 8.43
C ARG A 73 14.75 -7.02 7.13
N SER A 74 15.47 -5.90 7.25
CA SER A 74 16.26 -5.35 6.15
C SER A 74 17.34 -6.36 5.72
N PRO A 75 17.41 -6.74 4.42
CA PRO A 75 18.43 -7.65 3.93
C PRO A 75 19.86 -7.12 4.16
N ARG A 76 20.04 -5.80 4.06
CA ARG A 76 21.34 -5.12 4.19
C ARG A 76 21.76 -4.92 5.64
N LEU A 77 20.87 -4.37 6.46
CA LEU A 77 21.20 -4.00 7.84
C LEU A 77 20.97 -5.14 8.84
N LYS A 78 20.30 -6.24 8.42
CA LYS A 78 19.87 -7.37 9.27
C LYS A 78 19.04 -6.96 10.51
N ARG A 79 18.55 -5.72 10.51
CA ARG A 79 17.70 -5.12 11.53
C ARG A 79 16.28 -5.00 11.01
N TYR A 80 15.32 -4.96 11.94
CA TYR A 80 13.92 -4.69 11.61
C TYR A 80 13.79 -3.29 11.01
N ALA A 81 13.01 -3.15 9.92
CA ALA A 81 12.88 -1.91 9.17
C ALA A 81 11.42 -1.43 9.14
N PRO A 82 11.00 -0.56 10.09
CA PRO A 82 9.59 -0.25 10.31
C PRO A 82 8.92 0.44 9.12
N HIS A 83 9.58 1.42 8.49
CA HIS A 83 9.02 2.12 7.33
C HIS A 83 8.96 1.24 6.08
N ALA A 84 9.94 0.36 5.89
CA ALA A 84 9.87 -0.62 4.80
C ALA A 84 8.71 -1.60 5.01
N ALA A 85 8.52 -2.06 6.24
CA ALA A 85 7.40 -2.91 6.63
C ALA A 85 6.05 -2.23 6.38
N GLN A 86 5.94 -0.94 6.71
CA GLN A 86 4.75 -0.14 6.46
C GLN A 86 4.49 0.02 4.95
N ALA A 87 5.51 0.37 4.16
CA ALA A 87 5.39 0.51 2.72
C ALA A 87 4.94 -0.80 2.04
N LEU A 88 5.47 -1.95 2.48
CA LEU A 88 5.05 -3.27 2.02
C LEU A 88 3.60 -3.56 2.40
N ALA A 89 3.19 -3.24 3.62
CA ALA A 89 1.81 -3.42 4.08
C ALA A 89 0.81 -2.58 3.27
N ASP A 90 1.17 -1.32 2.98
CA ASP A 90 0.33 -0.43 2.17
C ASP A 90 0.27 -0.87 0.71
N ALA A 91 1.38 -1.35 0.14
CA ALA A 91 1.41 -1.94 -1.19
C ALA A 91 0.51 -3.18 -1.29
N ALA A 92 0.59 -4.09 -0.30
CA ALA A 92 -0.23 -5.29 -0.25
C ALA A 92 -1.73 -4.96 -0.09
N ARG A 93 -2.06 -3.91 0.69
CA ARG A 93 -3.46 -3.49 0.92
C ARG A 93 -4.13 -2.97 -0.35
N LYS A 94 -3.39 -2.36 -1.27
CA LYS A 94 -3.95 -1.89 -2.56
C LYS A 94 -4.59 -3.02 -3.37
N ARG A 95 -4.17 -4.27 -3.15
CA ARG A 95 -4.68 -5.50 -3.78
C ARG A 95 -5.12 -5.31 -5.25
N PRO A 96 -4.25 -4.78 -6.13
CA PRO A 96 -4.61 -4.63 -7.52
C PRO A 96 -4.79 -6.03 -8.12
N ARG A 97 -6.02 -6.40 -8.46
CA ARG A 97 -6.27 -7.52 -9.37
C ARG A 97 -6.24 -6.93 -10.77
N LEU A 98 -5.33 -7.43 -11.61
CA LEU A 98 -5.40 -7.16 -13.04
C LEU A 98 -6.80 -7.59 -13.50
N GLY A 99 -7.56 -6.66 -14.09
CA GLY A 99 -8.85 -6.99 -14.68
C GLY A 99 -8.65 -8.00 -15.80
N LYS A 100 -9.65 -8.86 -16.04
CA LYS A 100 -9.65 -9.92 -17.06
C LYS A 100 -9.05 -9.48 -18.41
N ILE A 101 -9.55 -8.37 -18.94
CA ILE A 101 -9.10 -7.78 -20.21
C ILE A 101 -7.67 -7.24 -20.11
N ALA A 102 -7.29 -6.63 -18.98
CA ALA A 102 -5.96 -6.09 -18.77
C ALA A 102 -4.91 -7.19 -18.61
N GLY A 103 -5.29 -8.37 -18.09
CA GLY A 103 -4.42 -9.53 -17.90
C GLY A 103 -4.31 -10.47 -19.10
N SER A 104 -5.23 -10.40 -20.07
CA SER A 104 -5.25 -11.25 -21.26
C SER A 104 -5.11 -10.42 -22.53
N THR A 105 -3.97 -10.53 -23.22
CA THR A 105 -3.75 -9.90 -24.54
C THR A 105 -4.74 -10.46 -25.57
N LEU A 106 -4.97 -11.77 -25.53
CA LEU A 106 -5.92 -12.45 -26.42
C LEU A 106 -7.35 -11.92 -26.29
N LEU A 107 -7.86 -11.71 -25.06
CA LEU A 107 -9.19 -11.12 -24.88
C LEU A 107 -9.23 -9.66 -25.32
N ARG A 108 -8.15 -8.91 -25.09
CA ARG A 108 -8.05 -7.51 -25.52
C ARG A 108 -8.13 -7.38 -27.03
N ASP A 109 -7.37 -8.20 -27.75
CA ASP A 109 -7.31 -8.17 -29.21
C ASP A 109 -8.65 -8.61 -29.82
N ALA A 110 -9.28 -9.65 -29.25
CA ALA A 110 -10.61 -10.10 -29.66
C ALA A 110 -11.68 -9.01 -29.43
N ILE A 111 -11.69 -8.37 -28.27
CA ILE A 111 -12.60 -7.25 -27.97
C ILE A 111 -12.37 -6.10 -28.94
N GLN A 112 -11.11 -5.74 -29.19
CA GLN A 112 -10.77 -4.63 -30.09
C GLN A 112 -11.22 -4.90 -31.52
N LYS A 113 -11.06 -6.12 -32.02
CA LYS A 113 -11.57 -6.54 -33.33
C LYS A 113 -13.10 -6.39 -33.40
N LEU A 114 -13.83 -6.92 -32.42
CA LEU A 114 -15.30 -6.86 -32.42
C LEU A 114 -15.82 -5.42 -32.25
N LEU A 115 -15.12 -4.57 -31.51
CA LEU A 115 -15.43 -3.14 -31.42
C LEU A 115 -15.24 -2.41 -32.76
N LEU A 116 -14.19 -2.74 -33.52
CA LEU A 116 -13.98 -2.18 -34.87
C LEU A 116 -15.09 -2.61 -35.85
N GLU A 117 -15.65 -3.80 -35.65
CA GLU A 117 -16.81 -4.30 -36.37
C GLU A 117 -18.14 -3.70 -35.86
N GLN A 118 -18.10 -2.72 -34.94
CA GLN A 118 -19.25 -2.02 -34.37
C GLN A 118 -20.21 -2.92 -33.56
N TRP A 119 -19.71 -4.02 -33.01
CA TRP A 119 -20.50 -4.85 -32.11
C TRP A 119 -20.77 -4.11 -30.79
N SER A 120 -21.98 -4.26 -30.25
CA SER A 120 -22.30 -3.71 -28.94
C SER A 120 -21.58 -4.46 -27.81
N PRO A 121 -21.26 -3.82 -26.67
CA PRO A 121 -20.61 -4.49 -25.54
C PRO A 121 -21.34 -5.76 -25.06
N ARG A 122 -22.67 -5.80 -25.16
CA ARG A 122 -23.48 -6.97 -24.81
C ARG A 122 -23.25 -8.14 -25.77
N GLN A 123 -23.17 -7.87 -27.08
CA GLN A 123 -22.89 -8.90 -28.09
C GLN A 123 -21.46 -9.42 -27.92
N ILE A 124 -20.49 -8.54 -27.69
CA ILE A 124 -19.09 -8.91 -27.43
C ILE A 124 -19.00 -9.84 -26.21
N SER A 125 -19.64 -9.48 -25.09
CA SER A 125 -19.65 -10.33 -23.89
C SER A 125 -20.31 -11.70 -24.09
N HIS A 126 -21.33 -11.78 -24.95
CA HIS A 126 -21.93 -13.05 -25.33
C HIS A 126 -20.98 -13.88 -26.19
N GLN A 127 -20.43 -13.28 -27.24
CA GLN A 127 -19.53 -13.92 -28.19
C GLN A 127 -18.27 -14.47 -27.50
N LEU A 128 -17.64 -13.68 -26.62
CA LEU A 128 -16.46 -14.13 -25.88
C LEU A 128 -16.70 -15.35 -25.00
N ARG A 129 -17.92 -15.53 -24.46
CA ARG A 129 -18.26 -16.72 -23.66
C ARG A 129 -18.34 -17.99 -24.50
N LEU A 130 -18.69 -17.86 -25.77
CA LEU A 130 -18.76 -18.96 -26.72
C LEU A 130 -17.36 -19.29 -27.27
N ASP A 131 -16.60 -18.27 -27.64
CA ASP A 131 -15.30 -18.44 -28.29
C ASP A 131 -14.18 -18.81 -27.32
N TYR A 132 -14.29 -18.37 -26.05
CA TYR A 132 -13.27 -18.58 -25.02
C TYR A 132 -13.86 -19.21 -23.74
N PRO A 133 -14.43 -20.43 -23.81
CA PRO A 133 -14.99 -21.09 -22.65
C PRO A 133 -13.89 -21.42 -21.62
N GLY A 134 -14.08 -20.97 -20.37
CA GLY A 134 -13.14 -21.25 -19.27
C GLY A 134 -11.84 -20.43 -19.29
N GLN A 135 -11.68 -19.49 -20.22
CA GLN A 135 -10.52 -18.60 -20.30
C GLN A 135 -10.95 -17.17 -19.93
N PRO A 136 -10.88 -16.80 -18.63
CA PRO A 136 -11.36 -15.50 -18.14
C PRO A 136 -10.48 -14.33 -18.54
#